data_AF-A0A254NTJ6-F1
#
_entry.id   AF-A0A254NTJ6-F1
#
_cell.length_a   1.000
_cell.length_b   1.000
_cell.length_c   1.000
_cell.angle_alpha   90.00
_cell.angle_beta   90.00
_cell.angle_gamma   90.00
#
_symmetry.space_group_name_H-M   'P 1'
#
loop_
_entity.id
_entity.type
_entity.pdbx_description
1 polymer ?
#
loop_
_entity_poly.entity_id
_entity_poly.type
_entity_poly.pdbx_seq_one_letter_code
_entity_poly.pdbx_strand_id
1 'polypeptide(L)'
;MILLVIAASYIALQLKLKGFERDMRVYLLERGVADEEIVSIEAHWSHLPTYPVIVKLSQEPQRGYLFKPDEQRKGHFVLIDSRPPQMLYTDDPLEPKRSLMRDTAYLEAYGFADIQPVQDPDSYVLTADTAPSAPYRDYWAAQNVDPALLYNQTIHTYQYAADHPDIRRKLGLKPDDKLWAYVIVAGDLARGGYLTVETASGERNVGGVYSLKGETADE
;
A
#
# COMPACT_ATOMS: atom_id res chain seq x y z
N MET A 1 -9.17 11.42 45.53
CA MET A 1 -8.25 12.08 44.57
C MET A 1 -7.71 11.09 43.54
N ILE A 2 -7.12 9.96 43.95
CA ILE A 2 -6.55 8.94 43.05
C ILE A 2 -7.57 8.41 42.03
N LEU A 3 -8.80 8.08 42.45
CA LEU A 3 -9.88 7.63 41.55
C LEU A 3 -10.25 8.68 40.47
N LEU A 4 -10.21 9.97 40.82
CA LEU A 4 -10.52 11.08 39.91
C LEU A 4 -9.43 11.22 38.83
N VAL A 5 -8.16 11.04 39.20
CA VAL A 5 -7.03 11.05 38.26
C VAL A 5 -7.12 9.86 37.31
N ILE A 6 -7.39 8.65 37.82
CA ILE A 6 -7.54 7.45 36.97
C ILE A 6 -8.70 7.63 35.97
N ALA A 7 -9.85 8.14 36.42
CA ALA A 7 -11.00 8.38 35.56
C ALA A 7 -10.69 9.43 34.48
N ALA A 8 -10.03 10.55 34.84
CA ALA A 8 -9.63 11.59 33.89
C ALA A 8 -8.64 11.05 32.84
N SER A 9 -7.65 10.26 33.26
CA SER A 9 -6.70 9.60 32.34
C SER A 9 -7.39 8.62 31.40
N TYR A 10 -8.34 7.82 31.90
CA TYR A 10 -9.11 6.90 31.07
C TYR A 10 -9.95 7.64 30.02
N ILE A 11 -10.64 8.72 30.40
CA ILE A 11 -11.43 9.55 29.48
C ILE A 11 -10.55 10.18 28.41
N ALA A 12 -9.40 10.74 28.80
CA ALA A 12 -8.46 11.35 27.87
C ALA A 12 -7.94 10.32 26.84
N LEU A 13 -7.65 9.09 27.29
CA LEU A 13 -7.24 8.00 26.39
C LEU A 13 -8.36 7.62 25.42
N GLN A 14 -9.59 7.45 25.89
CA GLN A 14 -10.75 7.11 25.06
C GLN A 14 -11.03 8.18 23.99
N LEU A 15 -10.92 9.47 24.35
CA LEU A 15 -11.05 10.57 23.38
C LEU A 15 -9.95 10.53 22.33
N LYS A 16 -8.72 10.20 22.72
CA LYS A 16 -7.58 10.07 21.80
C LYS A 16 -7.76 8.91 20.82
N LEU A 17 -8.19 7.74 21.30
CA LEU A 17 -8.44 6.56 20.47
C LEU A 17 -9.56 6.84 19.45
N LYS A 18 -10.69 7.39 19.89
CA LYS A 18 -11.77 7.82 18.98
C LYS A 18 -11.33 8.88 17.99
N GLY A 19 -10.41 9.76 18.39
CA GLY A 19 -9.76 10.72 17.49
C GLY A 19 -9.05 10.00 16.34
N PHE A 20 -8.23 8.99 16.63
CA PHE A 20 -7.56 8.21 15.61
C PHE A 20 -8.51 7.42 14.71
N GLU A 21 -9.59 6.85 15.25
CA GLU A 21 -10.60 6.15 14.45
C GLU A 21 -11.28 7.09 13.43
N ARG A 22 -11.65 8.29 13.89
CA ARG A 22 -12.25 9.31 13.01
C ARG A 22 -11.26 9.80 11.97
N ASP A 23 -10.05 10.14 12.37
CA ASP A 23 -9.02 10.66 11.48
C ASP A 23 -8.61 9.58 10.44
N MET A 24 -8.57 8.30 10.83
CA MET A 24 -8.38 7.18 9.91
C MET A 24 -9.54 7.05 8.92
N ARG A 25 -10.80 7.20 9.37
CA ARG A 25 -11.93 7.18 8.45
C ARG A 25 -11.78 8.25 7.37
N VAL A 26 -11.47 9.49 7.76
CA VAL A 26 -11.22 10.59 6.82
C VAL A 26 -10.08 10.23 5.86
N TYR A 27 -8.96 9.73 6.39
CA TYR A 27 -7.82 9.30 5.59
C TYR A 27 -8.18 8.27 4.49
N LEU A 28 -9.04 7.30 4.82
CA LEU A 28 -9.50 6.26 3.88
C LEU A 28 -10.47 6.85 2.83
N LEU A 29 -11.40 7.69 3.25
CA LEU A 29 -12.36 8.36 2.34
C LEU A 29 -11.64 9.26 1.32
N GLU A 30 -10.64 10.03 1.77
CA GLU A 30 -9.81 10.87 0.88
C GLU A 30 -9.00 10.05 -0.14
N ARG A 31 -8.77 8.77 0.17
CA ARG A 31 -8.08 7.79 -0.70
C ARG A 31 -9.03 6.98 -1.56
N GLY A 32 -10.31 7.31 -1.54
CA GLY A 32 -11.32 6.73 -2.40
C GLY A 32 -11.90 5.40 -1.88
N VAL A 33 -11.63 5.01 -0.64
CA VAL A 33 -12.38 3.93 0.02
C VAL A 33 -13.77 4.47 0.33
N ALA A 34 -14.81 3.77 -0.08
CA ALA A 34 -16.16 4.22 0.16
C ALA A 34 -16.59 3.90 1.61
N ASP A 35 -17.48 4.72 2.20
CA ASP A 35 -17.83 4.57 3.62
C ASP A 35 -18.49 3.21 3.91
N GLU A 36 -19.22 2.65 2.95
CA GLU A 36 -19.83 1.32 3.06
C GLU A 36 -18.85 0.15 2.90
N GLU A 37 -17.65 0.40 2.37
CA GLU A 37 -16.57 -0.59 2.32
C GLU A 37 -15.81 -0.70 3.64
N ILE A 38 -15.94 0.30 4.52
CA ILE A 38 -15.32 0.33 5.84
C ILE A 38 -16.22 -0.43 6.84
N VAL A 39 -15.87 -1.68 7.11
CA VAL A 39 -16.61 -2.52 8.08
C VAL A 39 -16.37 -2.05 9.51
N SER A 40 -15.11 -1.80 9.87
CA SER A 40 -14.76 -1.29 11.19
C SER A 40 -13.42 -0.57 11.21
N ILE A 41 -13.28 0.37 12.13
CA ILE A 41 -12.01 1.03 12.47
C ILE A 41 -11.91 1.03 13.99
N GLU A 42 -10.88 0.38 14.53
CA GLU A 42 -10.70 0.22 15.97
C GLU A 42 -9.28 0.66 16.35
N ALA A 43 -9.17 1.70 17.17
CA ALA A 43 -7.88 2.14 17.70
C ALA A 43 -7.61 1.46 19.04
N HIS A 44 -6.46 0.80 19.16
CA HIS A 44 -6.07 0.14 20.40
C HIS A 44 -4.98 0.91 21.13
N TRP A 45 -5.05 0.85 22.45
CA TRP A 45 -3.92 1.25 23.27
C TRP A 45 -2.84 0.17 23.20
N SER A 46 -1.59 0.59 22.96
CA SER A 46 -0.42 -0.28 22.94
C SER A 46 0.67 0.29 23.82
N HIS A 47 1.51 -0.59 24.38
CA HIS A 47 2.73 -0.21 25.11
C HIS A 47 3.88 0.18 24.16
N LEU A 48 3.72 -0.07 22.86
CA LEU A 48 4.61 0.47 21.83
C LEU A 48 4.30 1.96 21.60
N PRO A 49 5.27 2.77 21.14
CA PRO A 49 5.08 4.21 20.91
C PRO A 49 4.01 4.57 19.87
N THR A 50 3.39 3.58 19.22
CA THR A 50 2.40 3.73 18.16
C THR A 50 1.06 3.20 18.62
N TYR A 51 0.01 4.02 18.53
CA TYR A 51 -1.38 3.62 18.77
C TYR A 51 -1.88 2.92 17.51
N PRO A 52 -1.92 1.57 17.46
CA PRO A 52 -2.36 0.90 16.25
C PRO A 52 -3.83 1.16 15.98
N VAL A 53 -4.16 1.34 14.72
CA VAL A 53 -5.53 1.40 14.22
C VAL A 53 -5.76 0.19 13.33
N ILE A 54 -6.72 -0.65 13.70
CA ILE A 54 -7.12 -1.83 12.93
C ILE A 54 -8.29 -1.43 12.04
N VAL A 55 -8.13 -1.63 10.74
CA VAL A 55 -9.17 -1.37 9.74
C VAL A 55 -9.63 -2.71 9.15
N LYS A 56 -10.94 -2.95 9.12
CA LYS A 56 -11.53 -4.07 8.38
C LYS A 56 -12.32 -3.53 7.20
N LEU A 57 -12.10 -4.12 6.03
CA LEU A 57 -12.79 -3.74 4.79
C LEU A 57 -13.74 -4.85 4.35
N SER A 58 -14.78 -4.49 3.60
CA SER A 58 -15.85 -5.38 3.15
C SER A 58 -15.36 -6.54 2.28
N GLN A 59 -14.23 -6.36 1.60
CA GLN A 59 -13.58 -7.38 0.77
C GLN A 59 -12.93 -8.50 1.55
N GLU A 60 -12.29 -8.15 2.66
CA GLU A 60 -11.64 -9.10 3.55
C GLU A 60 -12.10 -8.83 4.99
N PRO A 61 -13.39 -9.06 5.31
CA PRO A 61 -13.95 -8.67 6.61
C PRO A 61 -13.34 -9.46 7.77
N GLN A 62 -12.72 -10.60 7.48
CA GLN A 62 -12.00 -11.43 8.44
C GLN A 62 -10.58 -10.92 8.72
N ARG A 63 -10.06 -10.00 7.91
CA ARG A 63 -8.70 -9.47 8.04
C ARG A 63 -8.72 -8.04 8.58
N GLY A 64 -7.95 -7.81 9.64
CA GLY A 64 -7.67 -6.47 10.15
C GLY A 64 -6.35 -5.95 9.62
N TYR A 65 -6.38 -4.87 8.85
CA TYR A 65 -5.19 -4.15 8.39
C TYR A 65 -4.70 -3.24 9.50
N LEU A 66 -3.44 -3.39 9.88
CA LEU A 66 -2.84 -2.66 10.98
C LEU A 66 -2.13 -1.40 10.49
N PHE A 67 -2.57 -0.25 10.98
CA PHE A 67 -1.96 1.04 10.68
C PHE A 67 -1.41 1.72 11.93
N LYS A 68 -0.47 2.63 11.74
CA LYS A 68 -0.09 3.63 12.74
C LYS A 68 -0.27 5.04 12.19
N PRO A 69 -0.52 6.04 13.05
CA PRO A 69 -0.38 7.44 12.66
C PRO A 69 1.04 7.70 12.14
N ASP A 70 1.15 8.45 11.04
CA ASP A 70 2.42 8.95 10.52
C ASP A 70 2.96 10.04 11.45
N GLU A 71 4.17 9.83 11.98
CA GLU A 71 4.81 10.77 12.91
C GLU A 71 5.30 12.05 12.19
N GLN A 72 5.49 11.98 10.87
CA GLN A 72 5.98 13.08 10.05
C GLN A 72 4.83 13.88 9.41
N ARG A 73 3.71 13.22 9.11
CA ARG A 73 2.56 13.83 8.42
C ARG A 73 1.27 13.68 9.24
N LYS A 74 0.88 14.75 9.92
CA LYS A 74 -0.34 14.77 10.73
C LYS A 74 -1.57 14.43 9.87
N GLY A 75 -2.38 13.48 10.32
CA GLY A 75 -3.58 13.01 9.61
C GLY A 75 -3.31 11.91 8.59
N HIS A 76 -2.04 11.57 8.33
CA HIS A 76 -1.68 10.40 7.53
C HIS A 76 -1.47 9.19 8.42
N PHE A 77 -1.62 8.02 7.80
CA PHE A 77 -1.38 6.73 8.43
C PHE A 77 -0.44 5.90 7.55
N VAL A 78 0.38 5.09 8.18
CA VAL A 78 1.30 4.16 7.54
C VAL A 78 0.88 2.74 7.90
N LEU A 79 0.83 1.87 6.89
CA LEU A 79 0.54 0.47 7.10
C LEU A 79 1.73 -0.21 7.81
N ILE A 80 1.42 -0.98 8.85
CA ILE A 80 2.40 -1.83 9.55
C ILE A 80 2.38 -3.26 8.97
N ASP A 81 1.22 -3.71 8.48
CA ASP A 81 1.06 -5.05 7.93
C ASP A 81 1.94 -5.31 6.69
N SER A 82 2.19 -6.59 6.44
CA SER A 82 2.90 -7.14 5.28
C SER A 82 2.22 -6.85 3.95
N ARG A 83 0.88 -6.77 3.93
CA ARG A 83 0.07 -6.57 2.74
C ARG A 83 -0.96 -5.47 2.96
N PRO A 84 -1.12 -4.53 2.01
CA PRO A 84 -2.05 -3.42 2.11
C PRO A 84 -3.49 -3.87 1.97
N PRO A 85 -4.43 -3.00 2.38
CA PRO A 85 -5.83 -3.22 2.11
C PRO A 85 -6.11 -3.39 0.64
N GLN A 86 -6.83 -4.48 0.34
CA GLN A 86 -7.47 -4.64 -0.96
C GLN A 86 -8.66 -3.68 -1.01
N MET A 87 -8.42 -2.50 -1.57
CA MET A 87 -9.44 -1.51 -1.82
C MET A 87 -10.20 -1.91 -3.09
N LEU A 88 -11.51 -2.10 -2.97
CA LEU A 88 -12.43 -2.35 -4.09
C LEU A 88 -12.37 -1.21 -5.09
N TYR A 89 -12.64 -1.55 -6.35
CA TYR A 89 -12.96 -0.56 -7.36
C TYR A 89 -14.14 -0.96 -8.22
N THR A 90 -14.76 0.05 -8.82
CA THR A 90 -15.63 -0.08 -9.98
C THR A 90 -15.00 0.81 -11.04
N ASP A 91 -14.76 0.27 -12.23
CA ASP A 91 -14.45 1.05 -13.43
C ASP A 91 -15.67 1.90 -13.81
N ASP A 92 -16.00 2.92 -13.00
CA ASP A 92 -17.00 3.91 -13.37
C ASP A 92 -16.36 4.83 -14.43
N PRO A 93 -16.81 4.77 -15.70
CA PRO A 93 -16.28 5.64 -16.75
C PRO A 93 -16.51 7.13 -16.47
N LEU A 94 -17.33 7.49 -15.48
CA LEU A 94 -17.55 8.86 -15.01
C LEU A 94 -16.45 9.34 -14.04
N GLU A 95 -15.63 8.44 -13.47
CA GLU A 95 -14.58 8.76 -12.51
C GLU A 95 -13.20 8.26 -12.98
N PRO A 96 -12.63 8.80 -14.08
CA PRO A 96 -11.37 8.31 -14.68
C PRO A 96 -10.11 8.55 -13.81
N LYS A 97 -10.18 9.40 -12.78
CA LYS A 97 -9.06 9.69 -11.86
C LYS A 97 -8.89 8.63 -10.78
N ARG A 98 -9.84 7.71 -10.69
CA ARG A 98 -10.14 6.94 -9.50
C ARG A 98 -9.15 5.74 -9.45
N SER A 99 -8.76 5.15 -10.59
CA SER A 99 -7.61 4.22 -10.69
C SER A 99 -6.28 4.86 -10.25
N LEU A 100 -6.02 6.12 -10.65
CA LEU A 100 -4.82 6.84 -10.19
C LEU A 100 -4.86 7.06 -8.67
N MET A 101 -6.02 7.40 -8.09
CA MET A 101 -6.19 7.55 -6.65
C MET A 101 -5.96 6.23 -5.91
N ARG A 102 -6.47 5.10 -6.42
CA ARG A 102 -6.20 3.75 -5.89
C ARG A 102 -4.71 3.47 -5.83
N ASP A 103 -4.02 3.62 -6.95
CA ASP A 103 -2.61 3.25 -7.06
C ASP A 103 -1.74 4.19 -6.21
N THR A 104 -2.12 5.46 -6.14
CA THR A 104 -1.48 6.45 -5.25
C THR A 104 -1.67 6.07 -3.79
N ALA A 105 -2.90 5.77 -3.36
CA ALA A 105 -3.20 5.37 -1.98
C ALA A 105 -2.50 4.05 -1.60
N TYR A 106 -2.45 3.10 -2.54
CA TYR A 106 -1.76 1.83 -2.40
C TYR A 106 -0.26 2.05 -2.16
N LEU A 107 0.40 2.87 -2.97
CA LEU A 107 1.81 3.22 -2.81
C LEU A 107 2.07 4.07 -1.55
N GLU A 108 1.21 5.05 -1.24
CA GLU A 108 1.32 5.84 -0.01
C GLU A 108 1.23 4.98 1.25
N ALA A 109 0.40 3.93 1.24
CA ALA A 109 0.31 2.98 2.35
C ALA A 109 1.65 2.26 2.61
N TYR A 110 2.46 2.07 1.56
CA TYR A 110 3.83 1.56 1.65
C TYR A 110 4.88 2.62 1.98
N GLY A 111 4.50 3.89 2.17
CA GLY A 111 5.41 4.97 2.53
C GLY A 111 6.00 5.73 1.34
N PHE A 112 5.51 5.50 0.12
CA PHE A 112 5.94 6.27 -1.05
C PHE A 112 5.42 7.72 -1.00
N ALA A 113 6.18 8.61 -1.64
CA ALA A 113 5.88 10.02 -1.84
C ALA A 113 6.16 10.43 -3.29
N ASP A 114 5.77 11.66 -3.66
CA ASP A 114 6.01 12.26 -5.00
C ASP A 114 5.59 11.36 -6.17
N ILE A 115 4.46 10.67 -6.00
CA ILE A 115 3.94 9.67 -6.95
C ILE A 115 3.41 10.36 -8.21
N GLN A 116 4.00 10.04 -9.35
CA GLN A 116 3.62 10.56 -10.67
C GLN A 116 3.37 9.40 -11.64
N PRO A 117 2.18 9.31 -12.25
CA PRO A 117 1.89 8.25 -13.20
C PRO A 117 2.74 8.39 -14.46
N VAL A 118 3.21 7.26 -14.97
CA VAL A 118 3.87 7.15 -16.27
C VAL A 118 2.88 6.53 -17.25
N GLN A 119 2.67 7.17 -18.39
CA GLN A 119 1.76 6.67 -19.43
C GLN A 119 2.40 5.50 -20.19
N ASP A 120 2.37 4.30 -19.61
CA ASP A 120 2.66 3.04 -20.29
C ASP A 120 2.11 1.82 -19.52
N PRO A 121 0.78 1.66 -19.41
CA PRO A 121 0.21 0.49 -18.75
C PRO A 121 0.43 -0.77 -19.61
N ASP A 122 1.05 -1.79 -19.02
CA ASP A 122 1.14 -3.12 -19.66
C ASP A 122 -0.01 -4.01 -19.17
N SER A 123 -0.40 -4.99 -19.97
CA SER A 123 -1.41 -5.98 -19.57
C SER A 123 -1.18 -7.34 -20.18
N TYR A 124 -1.47 -8.39 -19.42
CA TYR A 124 -1.33 -9.76 -19.87
C TYR A 124 -2.32 -10.68 -19.15
N VAL A 125 -2.64 -11.83 -19.75
CA VAL A 125 -3.43 -12.86 -19.07
C VAL A 125 -2.48 -13.77 -18.29
N LEU A 126 -2.69 -13.86 -16.98
CA LEU A 126 -1.91 -14.76 -16.13
C LEU A 126 -2.44 -16.18 -16.28
N THR A 127 -1.56 -17.10 -16.62
CA THR A 127 -1.86 -18.53 -16.80
C THR A 127 -0.79 -19.36 -16.11
N ALA A 128 -1.03 -20.67 -15.95
CA ALA A 128 -0.03 -21.59 -15.44
C ALA A 128 1.26 -21.62 -16.29
N ASP A 129 1.17 -21.27 -17.58
CA ASP A 129 2.31 -21.23 -18.50
C ASP A 129 3.05 -19.89 -18.48
N THR A 130 2.35 -18.77 -18.28
CA THR A 130 2.96 -17.44 -18.25
C THR A 130 3.57 -17.11 -16.88
N ALA A 131 2.97 -17.56 -15.78
CA ALA A 131 3.45 -17.31 -14.42
C ALA A 131 4.93 -17.71 -14.17
N PRO A 132 5.42 -18.88 -14.61
CA PRO A 132 6.82 -19.27 -14.40
C PRO A 132 7.80 -18.65 -15.40
N SER A 133 7.31 -17.98 -16.46
CA SER A 133 8.15 -17.37 -17.49
C SER A 133 8.66 -15.98 -17.06
N ALA A 134 9.85 -15.61 -17.52
CA ALA A 134 10.37 -14.25 -17.34
C ALA A 134 9.64 -13.26 -18.29
N PRO A 135 9.35 -12.03 -17.85
CA PRO A 135 9.71 -11.45 -16.54
C PRO A 135 8.68 -11.72 -15.42
N TYR A 136 7.53 -12.33 -15.73
CA TYR A 136 6.40 -12.48 -14.80
C TYR A 136 6.75 -13.25 -13.52
N ARG A 137 7.56 -14.30 -13.62
CA ARG A 137 8.03 -15.05 -12.45
C ARG A 137 8.67 -14.14 -11.41
N ASP A 138 9.50 -13.20 -11.86
CA ASP A 138 10.25 -12.31 -10.97
C ASP A 138 9.31 -11.26 -10.35
N TYR A 139 8.31 -10.79 -11.11
CA TYR A 139 7.27 -9.89 -10.60
C TYR A 139 6.43 -10.53 -9.49
N TRP A 140 6.04 -11.80 -9.68
CA TRP A 140 5.21 -12.52 -8.72
C TRP A 140 5.99 -12.99 -7.50
N ALA A 141 7.25 -13.38 -7.68
CA ALA A 141 8.13 -13.72 -6.56
C ALA A 141 8.28 -12.54 -5.58
N ALA A 142 8.32 -11.31 -6.08
CA ALA A 142 8.41 -10.11 -5.24
C ALA A 142 7.13 -9.79 -4.43
N GLN A 143 5.98 -10.40 -4.73
CA GLN A 143 4.70 -10.07 -4.10
C GLN A 143 4.37 -10.86 -2.84
N ASN A 144 5.02 -12.01 -2.61
CA ASN A 144 4.55 -13.01 -1.64
C ASN A 144 3.05 -13.37 -1.83
N VAL A 145 2.56 -13.33 -3.08
CA VAL A 145 1.20 -13.72 -3.47
C VAL A 145 1.28 -14.96 -4.34
N ASP A 146 0.46 -15.97 -4.06
CA ASP A 146 0.34 -17.15 -4.91
C ASP A 146 -0.35 -16.77 -6.24
N PRO A 147 0.37 -16.78 -7.38
CA PRO A 147 -0.20 -16.41 -8.68
C PRO A 147 -1.32 -17.35 -9.13
N ALA A 148 -1.39 -18.58 -8.61
CA ALA A 148 -2.43 -19.54 -8.97
C ALA A 148 -3.84 -19.06 -8.62
N LEU A 149 -3.96 -18.19 -7.61
CA LEU A 149 -5.23 -17.56 -7.23
C LEU A 149 -5.76 -16.59 -8.29
N LEU A 150 -4.90 -16.17 -9.22
CA LEU A 150 -5.19 -15.16 -10.24
C LEU A 150 -5.15 -15.72 -11.66
N TYR A 151 -5.07 -17.04 -11.83
CA TYR A 151 -5.06 -17.64 -13.17
C TYR A 151 -6.33 -17.34 -13.95
N ASN A 152 -6.14 -17.16 -15.26
CA ASN A 152 -7.12 -16.76 -16.25
C ASN A 152 -7.72 -15.38 -16.04
N GLN A 153 -7.09 -14.53 -15.21
CA GLN A 153 -7.44 -13.13 -15.07
C GLN A 153 -6.49 -12.25 -15.91
N THR A 154 -7.02 -11.15 -16.42
CA THR A 154 -6.20 -10.08 -16.99
C THR A 154 -5.52 -9.32 -15.87
N ILE A 155 -4.21 -9.24 -15.96
CA ILE A 155 -3.35 -8.49 -15.05
C ILE A 155 -2.96 -7.19 -15.76
N HIS A 156 -3.18 -6.07 -15.10
CA HIS A 156 -2.72 -4.76 -15.52
C HIS A 156 -1.57 -4.31 -14.63
N THR A 157 -0.54 -3.72 -15.23
CA THR A 157 0.59 -3.16 -14.49
C THR A 157 0.68 -1.67 -14.80
N TYR A 158 0.60 -0.84 -13.76
CA TYR A 158 0.69 0.62 -13.88
C TYR A 158 1.99 1.12 -13.30
N GLN A 159 2.72 1.93 -14.07
CA GLN A 159 4.03 2.45 -13.68
C GLN A 159 3.94 3.87 -13.10
N TYR A 160 4.73 4.12 -12.06
CA TYR A 160 4.84 5.40 -11.37
C TYR A 160 6.31 5.77 -11.15
N ALA A 161 6.66 7.03 -11.39
CA ALA A 161 7.81 7.62 -10.71
C ALA A 161 7.37 7.89 -9.26
N ALA A 162 8.13 7.42 -8.30
CA ALA A 162 7.83 7.67 -6.89
C ALA A 162 9.13 7.74 -6.09
N ASP A 163 9.08 8.34 -4.91
CA ASP A 163 10.19 8.36 -3.98
C ASP A 163 9.89 7.59 -2.71
N HIS A 164 10.92 6.98 -2.13
CA HIS A 164 10.84 6.31 -0.84
C HIS A 164 12.18 6.41 -0.10
N PRO A 165 12.33 7.35 0.85
CA PRO A 165 13.62 7.66 1.48
C PRO A 165 14.34 6.46 2.11
N ASP A 166 13.59 5.59 2.81
CA ASP A 166 14.20 4.42 3.46
C ASP A 166 14.65 3.35 2.46
N ILE A 167 13.88 3.10 1.38
CA ILE A 167 14.27 2.18 0.31
C ILE A 167 15.49 2.74 -0.45
N ARG A 168 15.50 4.04 -0.77
CA ARG A 168 16.69 4.68 -1.37
C ARG A 168 17.93 4.44 -0.53
N ARG A 169 17.82 4.64 0.80
CA ARG A 169 18.92 4.42 1.74
C ARG A 169 19.33 2.94 1.79
N LYS A 170 18.36 2.03 1.86
CA LYS A 170 18.58 0.57 1.89
C LYS A 170 19.33 0.09 0.65
N LEU A 171 18.94 0.58 -0.52
CA LEU A 171 19.52 0.20 -1.82
C LEU A 171 20.75 1.03 -2.22
N GLY A 172 21.15 2.01 -1.41
CA GLY A 172 22.32 2.87 -1.70
C GLY A 172 22.15 3.75 -2.94
N LEU A 173 20.91 4.19 -3.24
CA LEU A 173 20.60 4.96 -4.44
C LEU A 173 21.15 6.39 -4.36
N LYS A 174 21.68 6.88 -5.47
CA LYS A 174 22.13 8.26 -5.64
C LYS A 174 20.94 9.20 -5.81
N PRO A 175 21.11 10.53 -5.62
CA PRO A 175 20.02 11.50 -5.82
C PRO A 175 19.38 11.46 -7.21
N ASP A 176 20.19 11.22 -8.25
CA ASP A 176 19.73 11.24 -9.65
C ASP A 176 19.19 9.88 -10.14
N ASP A 177 19.30 8.83 -9.32
CA ASP A 177 18.70 7.53 -9.63
C ASP A 177 17.17 7.65 -9.53
N LYS A 178 16.43 6.93 -10.37
CA LYS A 178 14.97 6.91 -10.34
C LYS A 178 14.48 5.60 -9.77
N LEU A 179 13.49 5.70 -8.89
CA LEU A 179 12.75 4.57 -8.37
C LEU A 179 11.41 4.50 -9.12
N TRP A 180 11.20 3.39 -9.80
CA TRP A 180 9.97 3.13 -10.54
C TRP A 180 9.14 2.12 -9.74
N ALA A 181 7.94 2.53 -9.35
CA ALA A 181 6.98 1.68 -8.71
C ALA A 181 5.95 1.17 -9.72
N TYR A 182 5.68 -0.12 -9.67
CA TYR A 182 4.70 -0.79 -10.50
C TYR A 182 3.59 -1.32 -9.61
N VAL A 183 2.34 -0.96 -9.89
CA VAL A 183 1.17 -1.53 -9.19
C VAL A 183 0.54 -2.58 -10.09
N ILE A 184 0.38 -3.79 -9.55
CA ILE A 184 -0.24 -4.94 -10.22
C ILE A 184 -1.71 -5.00 -9.82
N VAL A 185 -2.58 -5.03 -10.82
CA VAL A 185 -4.02 -4.99 -10.67
C VAL A 185 -4.64 -6.20 -11.37
N ALA A 186 -5.54 -6.91 -10.68
CA ALA A 186 -6.29 -8.02 -11.25
C ALA A 186 -7.79 -7.82 -10.94
N GLY A 187 -8.59 -7.72 -12.01
CA GLY A 187 -9.94 -7.17 -11.91
C GLY A 187 -9.88 -5.73 -11.41
N ASP A 188 -10.69 -5.41 -10.40
CA ASP A 188 -10.72 -4.07 -9.81
C ASP A 188 -9.71 -3.86 -8.67
N LEU A 189 -8.96 -4.89 -8.29
CA LEU A 189 -8.17 -4.88 -7.06
C LEU A 189 -6.67 -4.75 -7.34
N ALA A 190 -6.02 -3.84 -6.61
CA ALA A 190 -4.56 -3.83 -6.50
C ALA A 190 -4.13 -5.08 -5.70
N ARG A 191 -3.43 -6.00 -6.38
CA ARG A 191 -3.01 -7.30 -5.83
C ARG A 191 -1.55 -7.34 -5.42
N GLY A 192 -0.77 -6.36 -5.84
CA GLY A 192 0.66 -6.32 -5.60
C GLY A 192 1.32 -5.08 -6.18
N GLY A 193 2.62 -4.99 -6.01
CA GLY A 193 3.47 -4.09 -6.76
C GLY A 193 4.95 -4.41 -6.59
N TYR A 194 5.78 -3.94 -7.50
CA TYR A 194 7.22 -4.16 -7.45
C TYR A 194 7.95 -2.89 -7.81
N LEU A 195 9.26 -2.87 -7.54
CA LEU A 195 10.14 -1.76 -7.82
C LEU A 195 11.20 -2.16 -8.83
N THR A 196 11.56 -1.20 -9.66
CA THR A 196 12.81 -1.22 -10.43
C THR A 196 13.56 0.08 -10.22
N VAL A 197 14.87 0.03 -10.45
CA VAL A 197 15.76 1.19 -10.36
C VAL A 197 16.33 1.48 -11.74
N GLU A 198 16.31 2.76 -12.10
CA GLU A 198 17.02 3.30 -13.26
C GLU A 198 18.11 4.22 -12.73
N THR A 199 19.37 3.88 -13.03
CA THR A 199 20.49 4.70 -12.57
C THR A 199 20.61 5.98 -13.38
N ALA A 200 21.38 6.94 -12.87
CA ALA A 200 21.67 8.20 -13.57
C ALA A 200 22.26 8.03 -14.99
N SER A 201 22.88 6.88 -15.31
CA SER A 201 23.34 6.57 -16.68
C SER A 201 22.22 6.15 -17.63
N GLY A 202 20.99 6.02 -17.14
CA GLY A 202 19.83 5.51 -17.89
C GLY A 202 19.77 3.99 -17.95
N GLU A 203 20.65 3.28 -17.25
CA GLU A 203 20.61 1.82 -17.17
C GLU A 203 19.48 1.39 -16.22
N ARG A 204 18.43 0.80 -16.81
CA ARG A 204 17.40 0.07 -16.06
C ARG A 204 17.95 -1.30 -15.67
N ASN A 205 17.66 -1.73 -14.44
CA ASN A 205 18.00 -3.05 -13.87
C ASN A 205 19.41 -3.19 -13.26
N VAL A 206 19.91 -2.18 -12.57
CA VAL A 206 21.02 -2.43 -11.63
C VAL A 206 20.45 -3.13 -10.39
N GLY A 207 20.29 -4.46 -10.44
CA GLY A 207 20.02 -5.29 -9.27
C GLY A 207 18.70 -6.09 -9.23
N GLY A 208 17.89 -6.09 -10.29
CA GLY A 208 16.67 -6.94 -10.38
C GLY A 208 15.37 -6.25 -9.95
N VAL A 209 14.33 -7.07 -9.73
CA VAL A 209 13.00 -6.65 -9.29
C VAL A 209 12.95 -6.73 -7.76
N TYR A 210 12.45 -5.68 -7.10
CA TYR A 210 12.27 -5.65 -5.66
C TYR A 210 10.79 -5.61 -5.28
N SER A 211 10.43 -6.09 -4.09
CA SER A 211 9.12 -5.85 -3.48
C SER A 211 8.93 -4.34 -3.23
N LEU A 212 7.68 -3.88 -2.99
CA LEU A 212 7.42 -2.49 -2.56
C LEU A 212 8.05 -2.11 -1.21
N LYS A 213 8.67 -3.07 -0.50
CA LYS A 213 9.47 -2.83 0.71
C LYS A 213 10.97 -2.76 0.42
N GLY A 214 11.38 -2.89 -0.84
CA GLY A 214 12.77 -2.91 -1.27
C GLY A 214 13.50 -4.20 -0.90
N GLU A 215 12.81 -5.34 -0.88
CA GLU A 215 13.38 -6.68 -0.65
C GLU A 215 13.50 -7.43 -1.97
N THR A 216 14.52 -8.28 -2.11
CA THR A 216 14.61 -9.18 -3.28
C THR A 216 13.82 -10.46 -3.04
N ALA A 217 13.55 -11.24 -4.10
CA ALA A 217 12.85 -12.53 -3.96
C ALA A 217 13.59 -13.57 -3.09
N ASP A 218 14.90 -13.38 -2.86
CA ASP A 218 15.76 -14.31 -2.12
C ASP A 218 16.01 -13.90 -0.65
N GLU A 219 15.48 -12.76 -0.20
CA GLU A 219 15.58 -12.23 1.19
C GLU A 219 14.38 -12.63 2.06
#